data_AF-A0A2P6PST5-F1
#
_entry.id   AF-A0A2P6PST5-F1
#
_cell.length_a   1.000
_cell.length_b   1.000
_cell.length_c   1.000
_cell.angle_alpha   90.00
_cell.angle_beta   90.00
_cell.angle_gamma   90.00
#
_symmetry.space_group_name_H-M   'P 1'
#
loop_
_entity.id
_entity.type
_entity.pdbx_description
1 polymer ?
#
loop_
_entity_poly.entity_id
_entity_poly.type
_entity_poly.pdbx_seq_one_letter_code
_entity_poly.pdbx_strand_id
1 'polypeptide(L)'
;MLSELMNFLRSCFRPRSNGYVHTSSDAGGRQDGLLWYKDTGQHINGDFSMAVVQANNLLEDQSQVESGSLSTSESGPFGTFIGVYDGHGGPETSRFINDHLFQHLKRFSSEQQSMSVDVIRKAFQATEEGFLSVVTRQWPLKPQIAAVGSCCLVGVICNGTLYIANLGDSRAVLGRIVKATGRYSQFSCHKSTMHV
;
A
#
# COMPACT_ATOMS: atom_id res chain seq x y z
N MET A 1 -40.73 22.99 -21.78
CA MET A 1 -40.88 21.80 -20.91
C MET A 1 -39.80 20.73 -21.11
N LEU A 2 -39.12 20.63 -22.26
CA LEU A 2 -37.95 19.74 -22.43
C LEU A 2 -36.61 20.35 -21.96
N SER A 3 -36.54 21.68 -21.80
CA SER A 3 -35.33 22.40 -21.39
C SER A 3 -35.00 22.26 -19.90
N GLU A 4 -36.00 22.11 -19.02
CA GLU A 4 -35.76 21.97 -17.58
C GLU A 4 -35.31 20.55 -17.18
N LEU A 5 -35.81 19.52 -17.87
CA LEU A 5 -35.40 18.13 -17.66
C LEU A 5 -33.93 17.90 -18.09
N MET A 6 -33.46 18.58 -19.14
CA MET A 6 -32.07 18.52 -19.58
C MET A 6 -31.10 19.28 -18.66
N ASN A 7 -31.58 20.29 -17.91
CA ASN A 7 -30.77 21.01 -16.94
C ASN A 7 -30.59 20.23 -15.63
N PHE A 8 -31.59 19.44 -15.22
CA PHE A 8 -31.46 18.57 -14.04
C PHE A 8 -30.46 17.42 -14.28
N LEU A 9 -30.39 16.88 -15.50
CA LEU A 9 -29.43 15.83 -15.89
C LEU A 9 -28.01 16.36 -16.15
N ARG A 10 -27.84 17.67 -16.38
CA ARG A 10 -26.51 18.31 -16.54
C ARG A 10 -25.82 18.64 -15.22
N SER A 11 -26.56 18.71 -14.11
CA SER A 11 -26.02 19.01 -12.77
C SER A 11 -25.26 17.83 -12.14
N CYS A 12 -25.43 16.61 -12.66
CA CYS A 12 -24.89 15.40 -12.03
C CYS A 12 -23.63 14.85 -12.71
N PHE A 13 -23.17 15.43 -13.82
CA PHE A 13 -22.08 14.87 -14.64
C PHE A 13 -21.05 15.90 -15.13
N ARG A 14 -20.57 16.78 -14.25
CA ARG A 14 -19.29 17.46 -14.51
C ARG A 14 -18.62 18.01 -13.23
N PRO A 15 -17.43 17.53 -12.86
CA PRO A 15 -16.46 18.39 -12.20
C PRO A 15 -15.81 19.28 -13.26
N ARG A 16 -15.75 20.56 -12.90
CA ARG A 16 -15.17 21.70 -13.60
C ARG A 16 -13.76 21.40 -14.13
N SER A 17 -13.65 21.24 -15.45
CA SER A 17 -12.38 21.25 -16.19
C SER A 17 -11.88 22.70 -16.31
N ASN A 18 -10.87 23.08 -15.54
CA ASN A 18 -10.00 24.21 -15.91
C ASN A 18 -8.75 23.60 -16.53
N GLY A 19 -8.51 23.92 -17.80
CA GLY A 19 -7.56 23.22 -18.65
C GLY A 19 -6.11 23.42 -18.21
N TYR A 20 -5.41 22.30 -18.06
CA TYR A 20 -4.01 22.19 -18.46
C TYR A 20 -3.87 20.96 -19.35
N VAL A 21 -3.08 21.15 -20.40
CA VAL A 21 -2.87 20.28 -21.55
C VAL A 21 -2.46 18.87 -21.10
N HIS A 22 -3.11 17.85 -21.67
CA HIS A 22 -2.70 16.45 -21.53
C HIS A 22 -1.32 16.24 -22.16
N THR A 23 -0.33 15.96 -21.32
CA THR A 23 0.88 15.22 -21.69
C THR A 23 1.28 14.31 -20.53
N SER A 24 1.21 12.99 -20.79
CA SER A 24 1.94 11.88 -20.15
C SER A 24 1.91 11.67 -18.62
N SER A 25 1.39 10.49 -18.24
CA SER A 25 1.68 9.69 -17.02
C SER A 25 1.47 10.31 -15.63
N ASP A 26 0.22 10.29 -15.14
CA ASP A 26 -0.13 10.46 -13.70
C ASP A 26 0.23 9.22 -12.84
N ALA A 27 1.16 8.37 -13.30
CA ALA A 27 1.53 7.13 -12.62
C ALA A 27 2.25 7.37 -11.27
N GLY A 28 2.97 8.49 -11.15
CA GLY A 28 3.92 8.79 -10.06
C GLY A 28 3.44 9.67 -8.91
N GLY A 29 2.14 10.04 -8.85
CA GLY A 29 1.61 10.95 -7.83
C GLY A 29 2.03 12.42 -8.03
N ARG A 30 1.55 13.29 -7.15
CA ARG A 30 1.77 14.75 -7.14
C ARG A 30 2.47 15.18 -5.87
N GLN A 31 3.24 16.26 -5.93
CA GLN A 31 3.95 16.83 -4.78
C GLN A 31 3.61 18.32 -4.62
N ASP A 32 3.25 18.71 -3.40
CA ASP A 32 3.02 20.09 -2.96
C ASP A 32 3.80 20.34 -1.67
N GLY A 33 4.98 20.95 -1.78
CA GLY A 33 5.91 21.12 -0.68
C GLY A 33 6.33 19.78 -0.06
N LEU A 34 5.98 19.58 1.21
CA LEU A 34 6.25 18.37 2.00
C LEU A 34 5.16 17.29 1.85
N LEU A 35 4.06 17.59 1.15
CA LEU A 35 2.98 16.65 0.88
C LEU A 35 3.21 15.99 -0.48
N TRP A 36 3.30 14.66 -0.49
CA TRP A 36 3.14 13.86 -1.69
C TRP A 36 1.78 13.15 -1.63
N TYR A 37 1.05 13.10 -2.72
CA TYR A 37 -0.25 12.42 -2.77
C TYR A 37 -0.57 11.87 -4.16
N LYS A 38 -1.36 10.81 -4.16
CA LYS A 38 -2.02 10.26 -5.33
C LYS A 38 -3.52 10.38 -5.10
N ASP A 39 -4.14 11.23 -5.91
CA ASP A 39 -5.59 11.39 -5.94
C ASP A 39 -6.28 10.04 -6.20
N THR A 40 -7.56 9.98 -5.84
CA THR A 40 -8.39 8.79 -6.02
C THR A 40 -8.30 8.23 -7.44
N GLY A 41 -7.71 7.04 -7.58
CA GLY A 41 -7.63 6.29 -8.82
C GLY A 41 -8.50 5.04 -8.79
N GLN A 42 -8.80 4.48 -9.96
CA GLN A 42 -9.47 3.18 -10.08
C GLN A 42 -8.47 2.03 -9.94
N HIS A 43 -8.79 1.08 -9.07
CA HIS A 43 -8.04 -0.15 -8.85
C HIS A 43 -8.99 -1.36 -8.97
N ILE A 44 -8.44 -2.57 -9.08
CA ILE A 44 -9.24 -3.80 -9.27
C ILE A 44 -10.31 -3.99 -8.20
N ASN A 45 -10.05 -3.51 -6.98
CA ASN A 45 -10.93 -3.69 -5.83
C ASN A 45 -11.63 -2.40 -5.38
N GLY A 46 -11.67 -1.37 -6.23
CA GLY A 46 -12.36 -0.11 -5.97
C GLY A 46 -11.45 1.10 -6.12
N ASP A 47 -11.84 2.19 -5.47
CA ASP A 47 -11.14 3.46 -5.54
C ASP A 47 -10.12 3.59 -4.41
N PHE A 48 -8.92 4.08 -4.71
CA PHE A 48 -7.86 4.27 -3.72
C PHE A 48 -7.17 5.61 -3.89
N SER A 49 -6.84 6.25 -2.78
CA SER A 49 -6.01 7.45 -2.69
C SER A 49 -4.96 7.25 -1.62
N MET A 50 -3.83 7.93 -1.76
CA MET A 50 -2.73 7.87 -0.81
C MET A 50 -2.09 9.23 -0.65
N ALA A 51 -1.62 9.52 0.55
CA ALA A 51 -0.86 10.72 0.84
C ALA A 51 0.23 10.40 1.85
N VAL A 52 1.35 11.11 1.73
CA VAL A 52 2.51 11.06 2.63
C VAL A 52 2.90 12.51 2.92
N VAL A 53 3.03 12.86 4.19
CA VAL A 53 3.48 14.19 4.61
C VAL A 53 4.82 14.03 5.32
N GLN A 54 5.85 14.68 4.80
CA GLN A 54 7.17 14.64 5.37
C GLN A 54 7.26 15.52 6.63
N ALA A 55 7.53 14.90 7.78
CA ALA A 55 7.77 15.59 9.05
C ALA A 55 9.26 15.72 9.39
N ASN A 56 10.05 14.69 9.10
CA ASN A 56 11.50 14.66 9.36
C ASN A 56 12.29 15.26 8.20
N ASN A 57 13.51 15.75 8.45
CA ASN A 57 14.41 16.25 7.40
C ASN A 57 14.70 15.18 6.33
N LEU A 58 14.78 13.92 6.75
CA LEU A 58 14.84 12.75 5.90
C LEU A 58 13.54 11.98 6.08
N LEU A 59 12.77 11.80 5.00
CA LEU A 59 11.57 10.97 5.02
C LEU A 59 11.96 9.50 5.18
N GLU A 60 11.71 8.96 6.37
CA GLU A 60 11.94 7.55 6.69
C GLU A 60 10.76 6.68 6.26
N ASP A 61 9.54 7.20 6.33
CA ASP A 61 8.34 6.49 5.89
C ASP A 61 8.37 6.16 4.41
N GLN A 62 7.91 4.95 4.10
CA GLN A 62 7.69 4.48 2.75
C GLN A 62 6.28 3.91 2.64
N SER A 63 5.74 3.93 1.44
CA SER A 63 4.41 3.40 1.20
C SER A 63 4.24 3.02 -0.27
N GLN A 64 3.34 2.08 -0.56
CA GLN A 64 3.10 1.63 -1.93
C GLN A 64 1.68 1.10 -2.11
N VAL A 65 1.16 1.23 -3.32
CA VAL A 65 -0.05 0.54 -3.76
C VAL A 65 0.12 -0.02 -5.16
N GLU A 66 -0.07 -1.32 -5.25
CA GLU A 66 0.04 -2.11 -6.47
C GLU A 66 -1.29 -2.79 -6.74
N SER A 67 -1.90 -2.54 -7.89
CA SER A 67 -3.14 -3.20 -8.30
C SER A 67 -2.96 -3.85 -9.66
N GLY A 68 -3.34 -5.11 -9.79
CA GLY A 68 -3.00 -5.92 -10.95
C GLY A 68 -2.74 -7.37 -10.57
N SER A 69 -1.85 -8.01 -11.32
CA SER A 69 -1.39 -9.36 -11.02
C SER A 69 -0.54 -9.36 -9.74
N LEU A 70 -0.97 -10.18 -8.78
CA LEU A 70 -0.26 -10.47 -7.53
C LEU A 70 0.67 -11.67 -7.69
N SER A 71 1.03 -12.04 -8.92
CA SER A 71 1.87 -13.17 -9.26
C SER A 71 2.85 -12.79 -10.37
N THR A 72 4.00 -13.44 -10.40
CA THR A 72 4.93 -13.36 -11.54
C THR A 72 4.45 -14.15 -12.76
N SER A 73 3.44 -15.01 -12.61
CA SER A 73 2.81 -15.76 -13.70
C SER A 73 1.57 -15.03 -14.22
N GLU A 74 1.30 -15.15 -15.52
CA GLU A 74 0.10 -14.61 -16.18
C GLU A 74 -1.21 -15.24 -15.66
N SER A 75 -1.15 -16.44 -15.08
CA SER A 75 -2.31 -17.18 -14.58
C SER A 75 -2.54 -17.06 -13.06
N GLY A 76 -1.84 -16.14 -12.40
CA GLY A 76 -1.92 -15.97 -10.96
C GLY A 76 -3.07 -15.07 -10.48
N PRO A 77 -3.25 -14.93 -9.16
CA PRO A 77 -4.30 -14.11 -8.59
C PRO A 77 -4.14 -12.63 -8.95
N PHE A 78 -5.27 -11.96 -9.12
CA PHE A 78 -5.34 -10.50 -9.28
C PHE A 78 -5.90 -9.87 -8.00
N GLY A 79 -5.44 -8.66 -7.73
CA GLY A 79 -5.91 -7.94 -6.55
C GLY A 79 -5.15 -6.64 -6.34
N THR A 80 -5.19 -6.19 -5.09
CA THR A 80 -4.55 -4.95 -4.67
C THR A 80 -3.70 -5.20 -3.43
N PHE A 81 -2.42 -4.84 -3.52
CA PHE A 81 -1.46 -4.82 -2.43
C PHE A 81 -1.29 -3.37 -1.96
N ILE A 82 -1.33 -3.16 -0.65
CA ILE A 82 -1.08 -1.87 0.01
C ILE A 82 -0.01 -2.09 1.08
N GLY A 83 1.00 -1.23 1.10
CA GLY A 83 2.06 -1.24 2.11
C GLY A 83 2.24 0.14 2.75
N VAL A 84 2.39 0.17 4.07
CA VAL A 84 2.77 1.34 4.88
C VAL A 84 3.90 0.93 5.80
N TYR A 85 5.04 1.61 5.68
CA TYR A 85 6.28 1.26 6.37
C TYR A 85 6.80 2.51 7.08
N ASP A 86 6.68 2.52 8.41
CA ASP A 86 7.16 3.61 9.27
C ASP A 86 8.61 3.30 9.63
N GLY A 87 9.54 4.02 9.01
CA GLY A 87 10.97 3.80 9.16
C GLY A 87 11.54 4.57 10.35
N HIS A 88 12.54 4.01 11.03
CA HIS A 88 13.20 4.69 12.15
C HIS A 88 14.71 4.42 12.18
N GLY A 89 15.47 5.43 12.62
CA GLY A 89 16.93 5.36 12.69
C GLY A 89 17.63 5.51 11.33
N GLY A 90 16.86 5.69 10.26
CA GLY A 90 17.28 5.71 8.87
C GLY A 90 16.23 5.11 7.93
N PRO A 91 16.14 5.55 6.66
CA PRO A 91 15.16 5.06 5.70
C PRO A 91 15.55 3.71 5.06
N GLU A 92 16.71 3.15 5.39
CA GLU A 92 17.25 1.98 4.70
C GLU A 92 16.33 0.75 4.79
N THR A 93 15.76 0.47 5.96
CA THR A 93 14.88 -0.69 6.16
C THR A 93 13.55 -0.51 5.44
N SER A 94 12.88 0.63 5.61
CA SER A 94 11.59 0.92 4.99
C SER A 94 11.68 0.95 3.46
N ARG A 95 12.78 1.48 2.90
CA ARG A 95 13.08 1.42 1.45
C ARG A 95 13.31 0.00 0.97
N PHE A 96 14.10 -0.79 1.72
CA PHE A 96 14.32 -2.19 1.36
C PHE A 96 13.00 -2.97 1.32
N ILE A 97 12.12 -2.75 2.31
CA ILE A 97 10.78 -3.35 2.32
C ILE A 97 9.99 -2.94 1.07
N ASN A 98 9.97 -1.64 0.75
CA ASN A 98 9.24 -1.11 -0.40
C ASN A 98 9.68 -1.76 -1.72
N ASP A 99 10.99 -1.92 -1.90
CA ASP A 99 11.58 -2.46 -3.12
C ASP A 99 11.37 -3.98 -3.27
N HIS A 100 11.28 -4.74 -2.17
CA HIS A 100 11.39 -6.21 -2.21
C HIS A 100 10.12 -6.96 -1.82
N LEU A 101 9.34 -6.45 -0.84
CA LEU A 101 8.28 -7.24 -0.21
C LEU A 101 7.20 -7.66 -1.20
N PHE A 102 6.78 -6.74 -2.08
CA PHE A 102 5.79 -7.06 -3.12
C PHE A 102 6.32 -8.08 -4.13
N GLN A 103 7.60 -8.03 -4.50
CA GLN A 103 8.20 -9.00 -5.41
C GLN A 103 8.28 -10.39 -4.78
N HIS A 104 8.65 -10.49 -3.50
CA HIS A 104 8.60 -11.75 -2.76
C HIS A 104 7.17 -12.29 -2.68
N LEU A 105 6.18 -11.43 -2.41
CA LEU A 105 4.77 -11.82 -2.41
C LEU A 105 4.33 -12.37 -3.77
N LYS A 106 4.69 -11.68 -4.87
CA LYS A 106 4.40 -12.17 -6.23
C LYS A 106 5.02 -13.53 -6.50
N ARG A 107 6.28 -13.72 -6.12
CA ARG A 107 6.99 -14.99 -6.27
C ARG A 107 6.29 -16.12 -5.53
N PHE A 108 6.04 -15.96 -4.23
CA PHE A 108 5.43 -17.02 -3.42
C PHE A 108 3.97 -17.27 -3.81
N SER A 109 3.25 -16.24 -4.28
CA SER A 109 1.90 -16.42 -4.82
C SER A 109 1.90 -17.22 -6.12
N SER A 110 2.90 -17.05 -7.00
CA SER A 110 3.10 -17.91 -8.17
C SER A 110 3.41 -19.35 -7.78
N GLU A 111 4.30 -19.56 -6.81
CA GLU A 111 4.68 -20.91 -6.35
C GLU A 111 3.47 -21.68 -5.78
N GLN A 112 2.52 -20.98 -5.15
CA GLN A 112 1.29 -21.57 -4.59
C GLN A 112 0.05 -21.43 -5.48
N GLN A 113 0.18 -20.77 -6.63
CA GLN A 113 -0.90 -20.40 -7.53
C GLN A 113 -2.12 -19.75 -6.83
N SER A 114 -1.89 -19.07 -5.71
CA SER A 114 -2.95 -18.51 -4.86
C SER A 114 -2.40 -17.45 -3.90
N MET A 115 -3.29 -16.65 -3.32
CA MET A 115 -2.96 -15.75 -2.22
C MET A 115 -3.40 -16.38 -0.90
N SER A 116 -2.50 -16.47 0.07
CA SER A 116 -2.76 -17.12 1.35
C SER A 116 -1.95 -16.45 2.47
N VAL A 117 -2.31 -16.75 3.73
CA VAL A 117 -1.51 -16.33 4.90
C VAL A 117 -0.08 -16.87 4.83
N ASP A 118 0.11 -18.06 4.26
CA ASP A 118 1.43 -18.68 4.10
C ASP A 118 2.30 -17.94 3.08
N VAL A 119 1.72 -17.52 1.94
CA VAL A 119 2.39 -16.66 0.95
C VAL A 119 2.88 -15.38 1.60
N ILE A 120 2.01 -14.70 2.36
CA ILE A 120 2.35 -13.44 3.03
C ILE A 120 3.48 -13.68 4.05
N ARG A 121 3.37 -14.73 4.87
CA ARG A 121 4.42 -15.05 5.86
C ARG A 121 5.78 -15.30 5.20
N LYS A 122 5.82 -16.09 4.12
CA LYS A 122 7.05 -16.35 3.36
C LYS A 122 7.62 -15.09 2.73
N ALA A 123 6.77 -14.20 2.22
CA ALA A 123 7.22 -12.94 1.67
C ALA A 123 7.88 -12.04 2.72
N PHE A 124 7.32 -11.97 3.92
CA PHE A 124 7.93 -11.27 5.05
C PHE A 124 9.25 -11.92 5.48
N GLN A 125 9.29 -13.24 5.64
CA GLN A 125 10.53 -13.97 6.00
C GLN A 125 11.66 -13.73 4.98
N ALA A 126 11.38 -13.85 3.68
CA ALA A 126 12.38 -13.60 2.65
C ALA A 126 12.86 -12.13 2.62
N THR A 127 11.97 -11.19 2.96
CA THR A 127 12.33 -9.77 3.05
C THR A 127 13.24 -9.49 4.25
N GLU A 128 12.91 -10.07 5.42
CA GLU A 128 13.72 -9.98 6.63
C GLU A 128 15.12 -10.59 6.42
N GLU A 129 15.18 -11.82 5.90
CA GLU A 129 16.45 -12.51 5.59
C GLU A 129 17.28 -11.72 4.58
N GLY A 130 16.63 -11.14 3.56
CA GLY A 130 17.26 -10.28 2.57
C GLY A 130 17.90 -9.04 3.21
N PHE A 131 17.19 -8.37 4.12
CA PHE A 131 17.72 -7.20 4.80
C PHE A 131 18.81 -7.56 5.81
N LEU A 132 18.68 -8.67 6.53
CA LEU A 132 19.71 -9.16 7.44
C LEU A 132 21.04 -9.45 6.71
N SER A 133 20.97 -9.96 5.47
CA SER A 133 22.14 -10.12 4.61
C SER A 133 22.81 -8.77 4.27
N VAL A 134 22.00 -7.73 3.99
CA VAL A 134 22.50 -6.37 3.78
C VAL A 134 23.20 -5.84 5.03
N VAL A 135 22.58 -5.97 6.20
CA VAL A 135 23.14 -5.56 7.51
C VAL A 135 24.46 -6.27 7.75
N THR A 136 24.50 -7.60 7.61
CA THR A 136 25.71 -8.42 7.85
C THR A 136 26.88 -7.97 6.97
N ARG A 137 26.61 -7.68 5.69
CA ARG A 137 27.64 -7.22 4.74
C ARG A 137 28.12 -5.80 5.04
N GLN A 138 27.23 -4.90 5.46
CA GLN A 138 27.57 -3.49 5.65
C GLN A 138 28.09 -3.17 7.04
N TRP A 139 27.74 -3.96 8.06
CA TRP A 139 28.05 -3.71 9.47
C TRP A 139 29.53 -3.35 9.74
N PRO A 140 30.55 -4.03 9.17
CA PRO A 140 31.95 -3.69 9.45
C PRO A 140 32.36 -2.27 9.03
N LEU A 141 31.69 -1.72 8.01
CA LEU A 141 31.98 -0.38 7.46
C LEU A 141 30.97 0.66 7.93
N LYS A 142 29.74 0.23 8.25
CA LYS A 142 28.60 1.08 8.60
C LYS A 142 27.81 0.47 9.78
N PRO A 143 28.37 0.44 11.02
CA PRO A 143 27.72 -0.24 12.14
C PRO A 143 26.32 0.30 12.48
N GLN A 144 26.04 1.57 12.20
CA GLN A 144 24.72 2.16 12.42
C GLN A 144 23.59 1.47 11.63
N ILE A 145 23.89 0.68 10.59
CA ILE A 145 22.89 -0.07 9.83
C ILE A 145 22.14 -1.09 10.69
N ALA A 146 22.69 -1.59 11.80
CA ALA A 146 21.93 -2.48 12.69
C ALA A 146 21.00 -1.75 13.66
N ALA A 147 21.03 -0.41 13.70
CA ALA A 147 20.11 0.40 14.48
C ALA A 147 18.93 0.94 13.66
N VAL A 148 18.92 0.70 12.34
CA VAL A 148 17.81 1.08 11.47
C VAL A 148 16.71 0.03 11.52
N GLY A 149 15.46 0.45 11.42
CA GLY A 149 14.31 -0.44 11.47
C GLY A 149 13.10 0.16 10.76
N SER A 150 12.03 -0.63 10.68
CA SER A 150 10.76 -0.17 10.14
C SER A 150 9.62 -0.99 10.74
N CYS A 151 8.54 -0.33 11.15
CA CYS A 151 7.25 -0.99 11.23
C CYS A 151 6.79 -1.34 9.80
N CYS A 152 5.98 -2.40 9.66
CA CYS A 152 5.50 -2.86 8.37
C CYS A 152 4.04 -3.31 8.47
N LEU A 153 3.15 -2.57 7.81
CA LEU A 153 1.74 -2.88 7.67
C LEU A 153 1.44 -3.17 6.20
N VAL A 154 0.91 -4.36 5.94
CA VAL A 154 0.48 -4.78 4.60
C VAL A 154 -1.00 -5.15 4.61
N GLY A 155 -1.73 -4.64 3.62
CA GLY A 155 -3.06 -5.07 3.25
C GLY A 155 -3.06 -5.71 1.86
N VAL A 156 -3.70 -6.87 1.71
CA VAL A 156 -3.90 -7.51 0.40
C VAL A 156 -5.38 -7.80 0.21
N ILE A 157 -5.96 -7.27 -0.85
CA ILE A 157 -7.34 -7.56 -1.26
C ILE A 157 -7.27 -8.49 -2.48
N CYS A 158 -7.74 -9.71 -2.33
CA CYS A 158 -7.68 -10.72 -3.38
C CYS A 158 -8.88 -11.67 -3.26
N ASN A 159 -9.58 -11.93 -4.38
CA ASN A 159 -10.71 -12.87 -4.43
C ASN A 159 -11.79 -12.64 -3.34
N GLY A 160 -12.09 -11.38 -3.03
CA GLY A 160 -13.08 -11.03 -2.00
C GLY A 160 -12.58 -11.15 -0.55
N THR A 161 -11.32 -11.55 -0.35
CA THR A 161 -10.69 -11.64 0.98
C THR A 161 -9.73 -10.47 1.19
N LEU A 162 -9.82 -9.85 2.37
CA LEU A 162 -8.86 -8.88 2.87
C LEU A 162 -7.90 -9.58 3.85
N TYR A 163 -6.61 -9.60 3.51
CA TYR A 163 -5.53 -10.04 4.39
C TYR A 163 -4.84 -8.81 4.99
N ILE A 164 -4.55 -8.86 6.29
CA ILE A 164 -3.77 -7.82 6.97
C ILE A 164 -2.61 -8.50 7.70
N ALA A 165 -1.39 -8.05 7.43
CA ALA A 165 -0.18 -8.41 8.17
C ALA A 165 0.41 -7.14 8.80
N ASN A 166 0.71 -7.18 10.09
CA ASN A 166 1.18 -6.01 10.83
C ASN A 166 2.35 -6.40 11.74
N LEU A 167 3.47 -5.69 11.58
CA LEU A 167 4.65 -5.75 12.42
C LEU A 167 4.97 -4.34 12.92
N GLY A 168 4.72 -4.07 14.20
CA GLY A 168 4.95 -2.75 14.81
C GLY A 168 3.69 -2.12 15.34
N ASP A 169 3.60 -0.79 15.23
CA ASP A 169 2.55 0.06 15.80
C ASP A 169 1.68 0.80 14.76
N SER A 170 1.99 0.68 13.47
CA SER A 170 1.08 0.99 12.36
C SER A 170 -0.27 0.27 12.50
N ARG A 171 -1.32 0.82 11.86
CA ARG A 171 -2.70 0.35 12.05
C ARG A 171 -3.54 0.34 10.77
N ALA A 172 -4.23 -0.76 10.54
CA ALA A 172 -5.30 -0.85 9.54
C ALA A 172 -6.67 -0.74 10.20
N VAL A 173 -7.53 0.10 9.64
CA VAL A 173 -8.89 0.35 10.11
C VAL A 173 -9.88 0.07 8.98
N LEU A 174 -10.81 -0.84 9.22
CA LEU A 174 -11.91 -1.17 8.30
C LEU A 174 -13.20 -0.49 8.76
N GLY A 175 -13.68 0.46 7.97
CA GLY A 175 -15.01 1.06 8.15
C GLY A 175 -16.08 0.28 7.37
N ARG A 176 -17.23 0.03 8.00
CA ARG A 176 -18.40 -0.59 7.36
C ARG A 176 -19.63 0.27 7.57
N ILE A 177 -20.37 0.53 6.48
CA ILE A 177 -21.69 1.16 6.56
C ILE A 177 -22.74 0.08 6.78
N VAL A 178 -23.47 0.17 7.89
CA VAL A 178 -24.61 -0.70 8.19
C VAL A 178 -25.84 -0.14 7.48
N LYS A 179 -26.10 -0.62 6.27
CA LYS A 179 -27.19 -0.11 5.39
C LYS A 179 -28.56 -0.03 6.08
N ALA A 180 -28.85 -0.93 7.02
CA ALA A 180 -30.13 -0.95 7.73
C ALA A 180 -30.32 0.23 8.71
N THR A 181 -29.24 0.79 9.25
CA THR A 181 -29.30 1.85 10.28
C THR A 181 -28.63 3.14 9.86
N GLY A 182 -27.92 3.16 8.72
CA GLY A 182 -27.08 4.29 8.30
C GLY A 182 -25.88 4.53 9.22
N ARG A 183 -25.61 3.65 10.19
CA ARG A 183 -24.50 3.81 11.14
C ARG A 183 -23.21 3.21 10.59
N TYR A 184 -22.08 3.78 11.01
CA TYR A 184 -20.75 3.26 10.73
C TYR A 184 -20.33 2.32 11.85
N SER A 185 -19.79 1.16 11.50
CA SER A 185 -19.03 0.32 12.41
C SER A 185 -17.57 0.29 11.97
N GLN A 186 -16.68 0.18 12.95
CA GLN A 186 -15.23 0.20 12.74
C GLN A 186 -14.62 -1.07 13.32
N PHE A 187 -13.78 -1.73 12.54
CA PHE A 187 -12.93 -2.82 12.99
C PHE A 187 -11.48 -2.35 12.85
N SER A 188 -10.68 -2.53 13.88
CA SER A 188 -9.28 -2.12 13.86
C SER A 188 -8.41 -3.34 14.11
N CYS A 189 -7.54 -3.65 13.16
CA CYS A 189 -6.53 -4.68 13.35
C CYS A 189 -5.42 -4.10 14.23
N HIS A 190 -5.36 -4.55 15.48
CA HIS A 190 -4.28 -4.22 16.42
C HIS A 190 -3.38 -5.45 16.57
N LYS A 191 -2.06 -5.23 16.53
CA LYS A 191 -0.99 -6.21 16.81
C LYS A 191 -1.42 -7.68 16.71
N SER A 192 -1.28 -8.25 15.52
CA SER A 192 -1.08 -9.69 15.42
C SER A 192 0.38 -9.93 15.82
N THR A 193 0.62 -10.49 17.00
CA THR A 193 1.96 -10.98 17.35
C THR A 193 2.31 -12.10 16.36
N MET A 194 2.97 -11.75 15.26
CA MET A 194 3.67 -12.73 14.46
C MET A 194 4.96 -13.02 15.24
N HIS A 195 4.94 -14.07 16.05
CA HIS A 195 6.17 -14.66 16.54
C HIS A 195 6.92 -15.14 15.31
N VAL A 196 7.95 -14.39 14.92
CA VAL A 196 8.99 -14.87 14.01
C VAL A 196 9.84 -15.87 14.78
#